data_AF-T0DTK9-F1
#
_entry.id   AF-T0DTK9-F1
#
_cell.length_a   1.000
_cell.length_b   1.000
_cell.length_c   1.000
_cell.angle_alpha   90.00
_cell.angle_beta   90.00
_cell.angle_gamma   90.00
#
_symmetry.space_group_name_H-M   'P 1'
#
loop_
_entity.id
_entity.type
_entity.pdbx_description
1 polymer ?
#
loop_
_entity_poly.entity_id
_entity_poly.type
_entity_poly.pdbx_seq_one_letter_code
_entity_poly.pdbx_strand_id
1 'polypeptide(L)'
;MSLAVFAMVAWLVMIGFVLVPKWLTLTEMCFLYFIIGVLSVTVYTVLDVNLQWVPVAHDVEKSLALDVCRFIIIPFLLIMAAGFLNSPLRARWRWILGAAMMVPLMADDWLIRAFGLITFTSRWNIVYSILMYFAFIAVLALITRWFICLERGAPKRP
;
A
#
# COMPACT_ATOMS: atom_id res chain seq x y z
N MET A 1 -0.50 -10.03 -21.46
CA MET A 1 0.68 -9.14 -21.33
C MET A 1 0.71 -8.30 -20.05
N SER A 2 -0.43 -7.82 -19.56
CA SER A 2 -0.51 -7.03 -18.32
C SER A 2 0.06 -7.79 -17.12
N LEU A 3 -0.28 -9.08 -16.97
CA LEU A 3 0.21 -9.93 -15.88
C LEU A 3 1.74 -9.99 -15.81
N ALA A 4 2.43 -10.11 -16.94
CA ALA A 4 3.89 -10.15 -16.97
C ALA A 4 4.53 -8.84 -16.49
N VAL A 5 3.92 -7.70 -16.85
CA VAL A 5 4.39 -6.37 -16.42
C VAL A 5 4.18 -6.21 -14.92
N PHE A 6 2.99 -6.53 -14.40
CA PHE A 6 2.71 -6.45 -12.96
C PHE A 6 3.53 -7.45 -12.14
N ALA A 7 3.80 -8.64 -12.67
CA ALA A 7 4.73 -9.59 -12.04
C ALA A 7 6.15 -9.04 -11.97
N MET A 8 6.64 -8.39 -13.02
CA MET A 8 7.95 -7.72 -13.03
C MET A 8 8.00 -6.56 -12.03
N VAL A 9 6.96 -5.73 -11.96
CA VAL A 9 6.86 -4.63 -10.98
C VAL A 9 6.83 -5.19 -9.55
N ALA A 10 6.03 -6.23 -9.30
CA ALA A 10 5.99 -6.91 -8.01
C ALA A 10 7.36 -7.46 -7.62
N TRP A 11 8.10 -7.99 -8.58
CA TRP A 11 9.46 -8.48 -8.34
C TRP A 11 10.42 -7.35 -7.96
N LEU A 12 10.37 -6.20 -8.64
CA LEU A 12 11.15 -5.00 -8.29
C LEU A 12 10.78 -4.48 -6.90
N VAL A 13 9.49 -4.46 -6.55
CA VAL A 13 9.00 -4.05 -5.23
C VAL A 13 9.50 -5.01 -4.15
N MET A 14 9.49 -6.32 -4.40
CA MET A 14 10.05 -7.30 -3.47
C MET A 14 11.56 -7.13 -3.28
N ILE A 15 12.32 -6.86 -4.36
CA ILE A 15 13.75 -6.55 -4.26
C ILE A 15 13.97 -5.28 -3.42
N GLY A 16 13.24 -4.21 -3.72
CA GLY A 16 13.28 -2.97 -2.95
C GLY A 16 12.96 -3.19 -1.48
N PHE A 17 11.92 -3.99 -1.20
CA PHE A 17 11.54 -4.38 0.15
C PHE A 17 12.69 -5.11 0.86
N VAL A 18 13.36 -6.07 0.22
CA VAL A 18 14.49 -6.78 0.80
C VAL A 18 15.68 -5.85 1.09
N LEU A 19 15.93 -4.83 0.26
CA LEU A 19 17.04 -3.90 0.45
C LEU A 19 16.79 -2.85 1.54
N VAL A 20 15.53 -2.44 1.75
CA VAL A 20 15.21 -1.43 2.76
C VAL A 20 15.43 -1.98 4.18
N PRO A 21 16.13 -1.25 5.07
CA PRO A 21 16.24 -1.64 6.47
C PRO A 21 14.85 -1.56 7.12
N LYS A 22 14.36 -2.71 7.58
CA LYS A 22 13.08 -2.79 8.29
C LYS A 22 13.33 -2.48 9.75
N TRP A 23 12.63 -1.48 10.25
CA TRP A 23 12.66 -1.10 11.67
C TRP A 23 11.57 -1.83 12.47
N LEU A 24 10.98 -2.84 11.86
CA LEU A 24 9.86 -3.65 12.35
C LEU A 24 10.33 -5.09 12.55
N THR A 25 9.73 -5.81 13.49
CA THR A 25 9.91 -7.25 13.66
C THR A 25 9.15 -8.01 12.57
N LEU A 26 9.48 -9.30 12.39
CA LEU A 26 8.75 -10.15 11.44
C LEU A 26 7.26 -10.23 11.81
N THR A 27 6.95 -10.36 13.10
CA THR A 27 5.58 -10.41 13.62
C THR A 27 4.80 -9.13 13.30
N GLU A 28 5.42 -7.97 13.54
CA GLU A 28 4.83 -6.66 13.20
C GLU A 28 4.54 -6.55 11.69
N MET A 29 5.48 -6.99 10.85
CA MET A 29 5.30 -6.97 9.39
C MET A 29 4.18 -7.91 8.92
N CYS A 30 4.11 -9.13 9.46
CA CYS A 30 3.03 -10.07 9.16
C CYS A 30 1.67 -9.51 9.59
N PHE A 31 1.58 -8.93 10.79
CA PHE A 31 0.36 -8.31 11.29
C PHE A 31 -0.11 -7.16 10.40
N LEU A 32 0.81 -6.26 10.01
CA LEU A 32 0.51 -5.16 9.10
C LEU A 32 0.08 -5.67 7.72
N TYR A 33 0.72 -6.72 7.20
CA TYR A 33 0.33 -7.33 5.93
C TYR A 33 -1.14 -7.77 5.93
N PHE A 34 -1.59 -8.45 7.00
CA PHE A 34 -2.99 -8.87 7.12
C PHE A 34 -3.94 -7.67 7.21
N ILE A 35 -3.61 -6.65 8.00
CA ILE A 35 -4.43 -5.44 8.10
C ILE A 35 -4.55 -4.75 6.74
N ILE A 36 -3.44 -4.63 6.02
CA ILE A 36 -3.43 -4.02 4.69
C ILE A 36 -4.27 -4.84 3.72
N GLY A 37 -4.16 -6.17 3.76
CA GLY A 37 -5.00 -7.06 2.95
C GLY A 37 -6.48 -6.82 3.20
N VAL A 38 -6.90 -6.80 4.48
CA VAL A 38 -8.31 -6.54 4.86
C VAL A 38 -8.76 -5.15 4.42
N LEU A 39 -7.96 -4.10 4.67
CA LEU A 39 -8.28 -2.73 4.27
C LEU A 39 -8.39 -2.59 2.74
N SER A 40 -7.43 -3.13 2.02
CA SER A 40 -7.37 -3.10 0.56
C SER A 40 -8.58 -3.80 -0.05
N VAL A 41 -8.86 -5.05 0.36
CA VAL A 41 -10.03 -5.79 -0.13
C VAL A 41 -11.32 -5.05 0.19
N THR A 42 -11.48 -4.59 1.43
CA THR A 42 -12.72 -3.88 1.84
C THR A 42 -12.93 -2.61 1.02
N VAL A 43 -11.90 -1.78 0.86
CA VAL A 43 -12.03 -0.52 0.10
C VAL A 43 -12.30 -0.80 -1.37
N TYR A 44 -11.57 -1.72 -2.00
CA TYR A 44 -11.82 -2.04 -3.40
C TYR A 44 -13.18 -2.71 -3.63
N THR A 45 -13.66 -3.57 -2.72
CA THR A 45 -15.02 -4.12 -2.80
C THR A 45 -16.07 -3.03 -2.66
N VAL A 46 -15.89 -2.05 -1.76
CA VAL A 46 -16.80 -0.91 -1.64
C VAL A 46 -16.80 -0.07 -2.92
N LEU A 47 -15.62 0.19 -3.50
CA LEU A 47 -15.48 0.99 -4.72
C LEU A 47 -16.04 0.31 -5.96
N ASP A 48 -15.91 -1.01 -6.06
CA ASP A 48 -16.36 -1.82 -7.19
C ASP A 48 -17.84 -2.20 -7.06
N VAL A 49 -18.22 -2.90 -5.98
CA VAL A 49 -19.57 -3.48 -5.82
C VAL A 49 -20.60 -2.47 -5.36
N ASN A 50 -20.26 -1.65 -4.35
CA ASN A 50 -21.24 -0.74 -3.75
C ASN A 50 -21.37 0.57 -4.52
N LEU A 51 -20.27 1.10 -5.04
CA LEU A 51 -20.23 2.41 -5.70
C LEU A 51 -20.21 2.30 -7.23
N GLN A 52 -19.83 1.15 -7.81
CA GLN A 52 -19.63 0.96 -9.26
C GLN A 52 -18.70 2.00 -9.89
N TRP A 53 -17.79 2.57 -9.11
CA TRP A 53 -16.86 3.61 -9.57
C TRP A 53 -15.64 3.01 -10.28
N VAL A 54 -15.38 1.73 -10.01
CA VAL A 54 -14.17 1.00 -10.39
C VAL A 54 -14.54 -0.41 -10.88
N PRO A 55 -15.37 -0.54 -11.95
CA PRO A 55 -15.73 -1.85 -12.46
C PRO A 55 -14.48 -2.62 -12.88
N VAL A 56 -14.26 -3.77 -12.26
CA VAL A 56 -13.14 -4.67 -12.58
C VAL A 56 -13.36 -5.29 -13.95
N ALA A 57 -12.32 -5.30 -14.78
CA ALA A 57 -12.40 -5.97 -16.08
C ALA A 57 -12.64 -7.49 -15.88
N HIS A 58 -13.67 -8.04 -16.53
CA HIS A 58 -14.02 -9.47 -16.49
C HIS A 58 -13.04 -10.40 -17.24
N ASP A 59 -11.85 -9.90 -17.58
CA ASP A 59 -10.80 -10.68 -18.22
C ASP A 59 -9.94 -11.35 -17.14
N VAL A 60 -9.75 -12.66 -17.25
CA VAL A 60 -8.98 -13.48 -16.31
C VAL A 60 -7.56 -12.95 -16.15
N GLU A 61 -6.93 -12.52 -17.25
CA GLU A 61 -5.56 -12.00 -17.20
C GLU A 61 -5.48 -10.71 -16.37
N LYS A 62 -6.45 -9.82 -16.57
CA LYS A 62 -6.53 -8.53 -15.86
C LYS A 62 -6.89 -8.74 -14.40
N SER A 63 -7.80 -9.66 -14.09
CA SER A 63 -8.14 -9.98 -12.70
C SER A 63 -6.92 -10.48 -11.93
N LEU A 64 -6.13 -11.40 -12.51
CA LEU A 64 -4.91 -11.89 -11.87
C LEU A 64 -3.85 -10.80 -11.69
N ALA A 65 -3.69 -9.90 -12.67
CA ALA A 65 -2.78 -8.78 -12.55
C ALA A 65 -3.21 -7.78 -11.45
N LEU A 66 -4.51 -7.55 -11.29
CA LEU A 66 -5.09 -6.76 -10.19
C LEU A 66 -4.83 -7.40 -8.82
N ASP A 67 -4.94 -8.72 -8.72
CA ASP A 67 -4.64 -9.46 -7.48
C ASP A 67 -3.16 -9.32 -7.11
N VAL A 68 -2.25 -9.42 -8.09
CA VAL A 68 -0.81 -9.17 -7.87
C VAL A 68 -0.56 -7.76 -7.33
N CYS A 69 -1.24 -6.74 -7.86
CA CYS A 69 -1.18 -5.39 -7.29
C CYS A 69 -1.64 -5.33 -5.85
N ARG A 70 -2.85 -5.87 -5.57
CA ARG A 70 -3.53 -5.73 -4.28
C ARG A 70 -2.88 -6.54 -3.17
N PHE A 71 -2.27 -7.68 -3.48
CA PHE A 71 -1.71 -8.60 -2.48
C PHE A 71 -0.18 -8.56 -2.39
N ILE A 72 0.51 -8.02 -3.39
CA ILE A 72 1.98 -7.98 -3.40
C ILE A 72 2.48 -6.54 -3.44
N ILE A 73 2.17 -5.79 -4.50
CA ILE A 73 2.75 -4.45 -4.71
C ILE A 73 2.32 -3.47 -3.62
N ILE A 74 1.01 -3.27 -3.46
CA ILE A 74 0.46 -2.29 -2.51
C ILE A 74 0.84 -2.63 -1.06
N PRO A 75 0.68 -3.88 -0.58
CA PRO A 75 1.04 -4.20 0.81
C PRO A 75 2.51 -3.97 1.12
N PHE A 76 3.41 -4.36 0.23
CA PHE A 76 4.85 -4.19 0.48
C PHE A 76 5.25 -2.71 0.50
N LEU A 77 4.70 -1.90 -0.41
CA LEU A 77 4.92 -0.45 -0.42
C LEU A 77 4.39 0.21 0.87
N LEU A 78 3.21 -0.18 1.33
CA LEU A 78 2.60 0.37 2.55
C LEU A 78 3.35 -0.05 3.82
N ILE A 79 3.85 -1.29 3.90
CA ILE A 79 4.70 -1.74 5.01
C ILE A 79 6.00 -0.93 5.05
N MET A 80 6.63 -0.68 3.89
CA MET A 80 7.82 0.18 3.82
C MET A 80 7.51 1.60 4.27
N ALA A 81 6.39 2.19 3.84
CA ALA A 81 5.98 3.52 4.27
C ALA A 81 5.78 3.59 5.79
N ALA A 82 5.07 2.62 6.38
CA ALA A 82 4.87 2.51 7.82
C ALA A 82 6.21 2.31 8.57
N GLY A 83 7.12 1.51 8.01
CA GLY A 83 8.46 1.29 8.56
C GLY A 83 9.33 2.55 8.56
N PHE A 84 9.34 3.33 7.47
CA PHE A 84 10.04 4.61 7.42
C PHE A 84 9.44 5.63 8.39
N LEU A 85 8.12 5.71 8.45
CA LEU A 85 7.42 6.60 9.38
C LEU A 85 7.65 6.23 10.84
N ASN A 86 7.95 4.98 11.17
CA ASN A 86 8.27 4.53 12.53
C ASN A 86 9.78 4.34 12.81
N SER A 87 10.64 4.66 11.84
CA SER A 87 12.08 4.54 11.98
C SER A 87 12.68 5.50 13.03
N PRO A 88 13.87 5.19 13.59
CA PRO A 88 14.59 6.07 14.51
C PRO A 88 15.22 7.29 13.81
N LEU A 89 14.97 7.49 12.51
CA LEU A 89 15.48 8.63 11.76
C LEU A 89 14.94 9.97 12.30
N ARG A 90 15.62 11.07 11.98
CA ARG A 90 15.12 12.42 12.31
C ARG A 90 13.72 12.62 11.70
N ALA A 91 12.85 13.33 12.41
CA ALA A 91 11.46 13.56 12.01
C ALA A 91 11.32 14.00 10.54
N ARG A 92 12.16 14.93 10.09
CA ARG A 92 12.16 15.41 8.69
C ARG A 92 12.38 14.28 7.68
N TRP A 93 13.33 13.37 7.93
CA TRP A 93 13.62 12.25 7.03
C TRP A 93 12.54 11.17 7.05
N ARG A 94 11.90 10.93 8.21
CA ARG A 94 10.75 10.00 8.33
C ARG A 94 9.61 10.41 7.41
N TRP A 95 9.24 11.69 7.46
CA TRP A 95 8.17 12.23 6.63
C TRP A 95 8.55 12.28 5.15
N ILE A 96 9.79 12.65 4.80
CA ILE A 96 10.26 12.65 3.41
C ILE A 96 10.22 11.23 2.82
N LEU A 97 10.76 10.23 3.51
CA LEU A 97 10.78 8.85 3.03
C LEU A 97 9.38 8.24 2.99
N GLY A 98 8.54 8.51 3.99
CA GLY A 98 7.14 8.09 4.00
C GLY A 98 6.35 8.73 2.84
N ALA A 99 6.53 10.03 2.58
CA ALA A 99 5.92 10.71 1.44
C ALA A 99 6.48 10.22 0.10
N ALA A 100 7.76 9.87 0.04
CA ALA A 100 8.38 9.32 -1.17
C ALA A 100 7.74 7.99 -1.60
N MET A 101 7.19 7.20 -0.66
CA MET A 101 6.44 5.98 -0.97
C MET A 101 5.10 6.24 -1.68
N MET A 102 4.60 7.48 -1.70
CA MET A 102 3.46 7.84 -2.56
C MET A 102 3.79 7.73 -4.04
N VAL A 103 5.02 8.02 -4.43
CA VAL A 103 5.43 8.01 -5.84
C VAL A 103 5.23 6.64 -6.48
N PRO A 104 5.76 5.53 -5.93
CA PRO A 104 5.53 4.20 -6.50
C PRO A 104 4.05 3.77 -6.42
N LEU A 105 3.32 4.16 -5.37
CA LEU A 105 1.86 3.88 -5.27
C LEU A 105 1.07 4.60 -6.37
N MET A 106 1.40 5.86 -6.66
CA MET A 106 0.81 6.62 -7.77
C MET A 106 1.19 6.05 -9.13
N ALA A 107 2.44 5.60 -9.28
CA ALA A 107 2.92 4.96 -10.50
C ALA A 107 2.18 3.65 -10.77
N ASP A 108 1.91 2.86 -9.73
CA ASP A 108 1.08 1.64 -9.82
C ASP A 108 -0.35 1.97 -10.26
N ASP A 109 -0.98 2.96 -9.63
CA ASP A 109 -2.32 3.46 -10.01
C ASP A 109 -2.37 3.92 -11.47
N TRP A 110 -1.30 4.56 -11.97
CA TRP A 110 -1.17 4.97 -13.36
C TRP A 110 -1.00 3.77 -14.30
N LEU A 111 -0.20 2.77 -13.94
CA LEU A 111 -0.05 1.52 -14.71
C LEU A 111 -1.38 0.77 -14.81
N ILE A 112 -2.11 0.65 -13.70
CA ILE A 112 -3.42 -0.01 -13.65
C ILE A 112 -4.40 0.65 -14.63
N ARG A 113 -4.35 1.99 -14.75
CA ARG A 113 -5.13 2.75 -15.74
C ARG A 113 -4.63 2.53 -17.17
N ALA A 114 -3.32 2.60 -17.38
CA ALA A 114 -2.72 2.46 -18.71
C ALA A 114 -3.03 1.10 -19.36
N PHE A 115 -3.07 0.04 -18.55
CA PHE A 115 -3.42 -1.31 -19.01
C PHE A 115 -4.93 -1.59 -19.03
N GLY A 116 -5.76 -0.59 -18.66
CA GLY A 116 -7.22 -0.71 -18.69
C GLY A 116 -7.75 -1.85 -17.82
N LEU A 117 -7.13 -2.05 -16.64
CA LEU A 117 -7.60 -2.99 -15.63
C LEU A 117 -8.83 -2.45 -14.88
N ILE A 118 -8.90 -1.13 -14.78
CA ILE A 118 -10.01 -0.38 -14.19
C ILE A 118 -10.49 0.63 -15.22
N THR A 119 -11.75 0.54 -15.64
CA THR A 119 -12.39 1.58 -16.45
C THR A 119 -13.10 2.55 -15.52
N PHE A 120 -12.43 3.65 -15.19
CA PHE A 120 -13.04 4.69 -14.36
C PHE A 120 -14.16 5.40 -15.12
N THR A 121 -15.37 5.33 -14.58
CA THR A 121 -16.53 6.10 -15.06
C THR A 121 -16.33 7.58 -14.72
N SER A 122 -15.54 8.29 -15.52
CA SER A 122 -15.44 9.75 -15.67
C SER A 122 -15.05 10.63 -14.45
N ARG A 123 -15.12 10.17 -13.18
CA ARG A 123 -14.95 11.04 -11.98
C ARG A 123 -13.80 10.71 -11.02
N TRP A 124 -13.03 9.66 -11.25
CA TRP A 124 -11.93 9.31 -10.35
C TRP A 124 -10.69 10.18 -10.60
N ASN A 125 -10.58 11.26 -9.83
CA ASN A 125 -9.47 12.20 -9.85
C ASN A 125 -8.24 11.60 -9.13
N ILE A 126 -7.03 11.90 -9.62
CA ILE A 126 -5.74 11.57 -8.95
C ILE A 126 -5.75 12.01 -7.47
N VAL A 127 -6.48 13.09 -7.16
CA VAL A 127 -6.70 13.57 -5.80
C VAL A 127 -7.30 12.50 -4.87
N TYR A 128 -8.26 11.70 -5.35
CA TYR A 128 -8.85 10.64 -4.53
C TYR A 128 -7.87 9.51 -4.25
N SER A 129 -7.06 9.12 -5.24
CA SER A 129 -5.99 8.14 -5.05
C SER A 129 -4.98 8.65 -4.00
N ILE A 130 -4.55 9.91 -4.11
CA ILE A 130 -3.63 10.52 -3.14
C ILE A 130 -4.23 10.49 -1.74
N LEU A 131 -5.49 10.90 -1.60
CA LEU A 131 -6.17 10.95 -0.30
C LEU A 131 -6.37 9.55 0.30
N MET A 132 -6.70 8.56 -0.52
CA MET A 132 -6.85 7.16 -0.11
C MET A 132 -5.52 6.59 0.41
N TYR A 133 -4.44 6.68 -0.37
CA TYR A 133 -3.14 6.17 0.07
C TYR A 133 -2.58 6.97 1.25
N PHE A 134 -2.86 8.28 1.33
CA PHE A 134 -2.49 9.09 2.49
C PHE A 134 -3.19 8.61 3.75
N ALA A 135 -4.50 8.36 3.67
CA ALA A 135 -5.26 7.79 4.77
C ALA A 135 -4.73 6.41 5.16
N PHE A 136 -4.42 5.54 4.20
CA PHE A 136 -3.86 4.21 4.46
C PHE A 136 -2.52 4.30 5.17
N ILE A 137 -1.58 5.10 4.65
CA ILE A 137 -0.26 5.29 5.27
C ILE A 137 -0.41 5.87 6.68
N ALA A 138 -1.28 6.85 6.88
CA ALA A 138 -1.51 7.47 8.19
C ALA A 138 -2.09 6.46 9.20
N VAL A 139 -3.14 5.72 8.82
CA VAL A 139 -3.79 4.70 9.66
C VAL A 139 -2.79 3.60 10.01
N LEU A 140 -2.06 3.08 9.02
CA LEU A 140 -1.06 2.04 9.24
C LEU A 140 0.09 2.52 10.11
N ALA A 141 0.57 3.74 9.92
CA ALA A 141 1.61 4.31 10.77
C ALA A 141 1.15 4.43 12.23
N LEU A 142 -0.12 4.80 12.47
CA LEU A 142 -0.71 4.84 13.80
C LEU A 142 -0.86 3.46 14.43
N ILE A 143 -1.40 2.48 13.69
CA ILE A 143 -1.55 1.10 14.18
C ILE A 143 -0.17 0.50 14.51
N THR A 144 0.79 0.67 13.60
CA THR A 144 2.17 0.22 13.80
C THR A 144 2.77 0.84 15.06
N ARG A 145 2.60 2.16 15.25
CA ARG A 145 3.11 2.87 16.43
C ARG A 145 2.45 2.37 17.71
N TRP A 146 1.13 2.13 17.69
CA TRP A 146 0.40 1.58 18.83
C TRP A 146 0.90 0.18 19.18
N PHE A 147 1.11 -0.67 18.18
CA PHE A 147 1.61 -2.03 18.37
C PHE A 147 3.04 -2.05 18.93
N ILE A 148 3.96 -1.26 18.35
CA ILE A 148 5.33 -1.11 18.86
C ILE A 148 5.33 -0.62 20.32
N CYS A 149 4.45 0.33 20.67
CA CYS A 149 4.33 0.85 22.02
C CYS A 149 3.77 -0.17 23.03
N LEU A 150 2.94 -1.12 22.58
CA LEU A 150 2.45 -2.21 23.41
C LEU A 150 3.54 -3.24 23.69
N GLU A 151 4.27 -3.66 22.65
CA GLU A 151 5.25 -4.74 22.75
C GLU A 151 6.53 -4.30 23.49
N ARG A 152 6.93 -3.03 23.36
CA ARG A 152 8.12 -2.48 24.03
C ARG A 152 7.89 -2.00 25.47
N GLY A 153 6.69 -2.21 26.00
CA GLY A 153 6.27 -1.68 27.30
C GLY A 153 5.96 -0.18 27.22
N ALA A 154 4.87 0.22 27.86
CA ALA A 154 4.38 1.60 27.90
C ALA A 154 5.50 2.64 28.15
N PRO A 155 5.37 3.87 27.61
CA PRO A 155 6.32 4.92 27.91
C PRO A 155 6.39 5.14 29.42
N LYS A 156 7.60 5.03 29.99
CA LYS A 156 7.92 5.76 31.23
C LYS A 156 7.63 7.22 30.91
N ARG A 157 6.49 7.72 31.41
CA ARG A 157 6.20 9.16 31.40
C ARG A 157 7.37 9.86 32.10
N PRO A 158 7.82 11.03 31.61
CA PRO A 158 8.72 11.88 32.38
C PRO A 158 8.10 12.24 33.74
#